data_AF-A0A9N7Q7Q6-F1
#
_entry.id   AF-A0A9N7Q7Q6-F1
#
_cell.length_a   1.000
_cell.length_b   1.000
_cell.length_c   1.000
_cell.angle_alpha   90.00
_cell.angle_beta   90.00
_cell.angle_gamma   90.00
#
_symmetry.space_group_name_H-M   'P 1'
#
loop_
_entity.id
_entity.type
_entity.pdbx_description
1 polymer ?
#
loop_
_entity_poly.entity_id
_entity_poly.type
_entity_poly.pdbx_seq_one_letter_code
_entity_poly.pdbx_strand_id
1 'polypeptide(L)'
;MRKKTVPHTVFTREQLDSYFASYVGMEGGNPGAAVWFCDSAPHQSGPSLLAPLVPHAHPGAWDAAYRYKYRHHMERWQSHQKIARIMSAARAQVFKKTIGEQDWRHYFDHHLYAPHGAEFKLSLFPLPTRLINQTSWSKAFRGQPELLPRQRYLDLCRDGRRFAFIDAMRRRWKPKVVICLGERHADDFVQAFALAKARATDHVLQPADQPKTLRVLERDGTTWLICPPLAGAAGLMSDVLLDAMGQYITRWLLPDDFPGRSTGEVEPVARPS
;
A
#
# COMPACT_ATOMS: atom_id res chain seq x y z
N MET A 1 22.13 39.21 -9.94
CA MET A 1 22.02 38.42 -8.69
C MET A 1 22.32 36.95 -8.98
N ARG A 2 23.49 36.44 -8.55
CA ARG A 2 23.80 35.00 -8.65
C ARG A 2 22.96 34.25 -7.63
N LYS A 3 22.07 33.34 -8.08
CA LYS A 3 21.43 32.37 -7.19
C LYS A 3 22.55 31.57 -6.52
N LYS A 4 22.72 31.72 -5.19
CA LYS A 4 23.59 30.84 -4.40
C LYS A 4 23.05 29.42 -4.59
N THR A 5 23.76 28.61 -5.37
CA THR A 5 23.49 27.18 -5.49
C THR A 5 23.72 26.58 -4.12
N VAL A 6 22.64 26.20 -3.43
CA VAL A 6 22.75 25.44 -2.18
C VAL A 6 23.58 24.20 -2.50
N PRO A 7 24.65 23.89 -1.75
CA PRO A 7 25.45 22.70 -2.01
C PRO A 7 24.53 21.49 -1.99
N HIS A 8 24.50 20.73 -3.09
CA HIS A 8 23.81 19.45 -3.11
C HIS A 8 24.55 18.52 -2.16
N THR A 9 24.00 18.30 -0.96
CA THR A 9 24.53 17.32 -0.01
C THR A 9 24.54 15.96 -0.68
N VAL A 10 25.72 15.40 -0.92
CA VAL A 10 25.87 14.03 -1.44
C VAL A 10 25.71 13.07 -0.27
N PHE A 11 24.77 12.14 -0.36
CA PHE A 11 24.53 11.15 0.69
C PHE A 11 25.37 9.89 0.44
N THR A 12 25.92 9.33 1.51
CA THR A 12 26.65 8.05 1.41
C THR A 12 25.67 6.90 1.24
N ARG A 13 26.18 5.76 0.76
CA ARG A 13 25.42 4.51 0.67
C ARG A 13 24.77 4.14 2.01
N GLU A 14 25.53 4.23 3.10
CA GLU A 14 25.06 3.87 4.45
C GLU A 14 23.95 4.79 4.94
N GLN A 15 24.04 6.10 4.65
CA GLN A 15 22.99 7.07 4.98
C GLN A 15 21.69 6.74 4.24
N LEU A 16 21.79 6.44 2.94
CA LEU A 16 20.64 6.06 2.13
C LEU A 16 20.06 4.72 2.56
N ASP A 17 20.89 3.70 2.83
CA ASP A 17 20.45 2.39 3.30
C ASP A 17 19.70 2.48 4.63
N SER A 18 20.23 3.25 5.58
CA SER A 18 19.57 3.48 6.87
C SER A 18 18.23 4.22 6.70
N TYR A 19 18.20 5.25 5.84
CA TYR A 19 16.99 6.01 5.56
C TYR A 19 15.91 5.16 4.87
N PHE A 20 16.29 4.34 3.88
CA PHE A 20 15.37 3.49 3.14
C PHE A 20 14.89 2.29 3.97
N ALA A 21 15.70 1.79 4.91
CA ALA A 21 15.32 0.76 5.88
C ALA A 21 14.42 1.30 7.02
N SER A 22 13.36 2.01 6.64
CA SER A 22 12.41 2.65 7.53
C SER A 22 11.03 2.77 6.88
N TYR A 23 10.05 3.40 7.53
CA TYR A 23 8.71 3.60 6.96
C TYR A 23 8.64 4.68 5.86
N VAL A 24 9.79 5.18 5.39
CA VAL A 24 9.87 6.11 4.25
C VAL A 24 9.22 5.50 3.00
N GLY A 25 8.45 6.33 2.30
CA GLY A 25 7.75 5.95 1.07
C GLY A 25 6.56 5.02 1.26
N MET A 26 6.15 4.74 2.51
CA MET A 26 4.94 4.00 2.80
C MET A 26 3.79 4.97 3.09
N GLU A 27 2.62 4.72 2.53
CA GLU A 27 1.41 5.52 2.77
C GLU A 27 0.86 5.34 4.19
N GLY A 28 1.14 4.20 4.83
CA GLY A 28 0.90 3.99 6.24
C GLY A 28 -0.37 3.22 6.57
N GLY A 29 -0.98 3.51 7.71
CA GLY A 29 -2.06 2.73 8.31
C GLY A 29 -1.56 1.92 9.50
N ASN A 30 -2.20 0.79 9.77
CA ASN A 30 -1.90 -0.04 10.93
C ASN A 30 -1.01 -1.23 10.54
N PRO A 31 0.30 -1.27 10.87
CA PRO A 31 1.14 -2.43 10.53
C PRO A 31 0.64 -3.74 11.14
N GLY A 32 -0.06 -3.69 12.27
CA GLY A 32 -0.67 -4.87 12.89
C GLY A 32 -1.98 -5.32 12.24
N ALA A 33 -2.42 -4.68 11.16
CA ALA A 33 -3.63 -5.07 10.44
C ALA A 33 -3.49 -6.43 9.74
N ALA A 34 -4.63 -7.10 9.57
CA ALA A 34 -4.70 -8.38 8.87
C ALA A 34 -4.41 -8.27 7.36
N VAL A 35 -4.75 -7.13 6.74
CA VAL A 35 -4.59 -6.90 5.30
C VAL A 35 -3.50 -5.87 5.03
N TRP A 36 -2.50 -6.25 4.24
CA TRP A 36 -1.51 -5.31 3.73
C TRP A 36 -1.68 -5.11 2.22
N PHE A 37 -1.49 -3.88 1.75
CA PHE A 37 -1.40 -3.55 0.32
C PHE A 37 0.04 -3.11 0.01
N CYS A 38 0.66 -3.72 -0.99
CA CYS A 38 2.04 -3.45 -1.36
C CYS A 38 2.13 -3.01 -2.82
N ASP A 39 2.46 -1.75 -3.05
CA ASP A 39 2.83 -1.23 -4.38
C ASP A 39 4.33 -1.42 -4.63
N SER A 40 4.76 -1.31 -5.89
CA SER A 40 6.20 -1.23 -6.19
C SER A 40 6.81 0.07 -5.70
N ALA A 41 6.12 1.20 -5.87
CA ALA A 41 6.59 2.53 -5.49
C ALA A 41 5.43 3.48 -5.13
N PRO A 42 5.67 4.53 -4.33
CA PRO A 42 4.65 5.49 -3.93
C PRO A 42 3.97 6.20 -5.12
N HIS A 43 2.67 6.49 -4.98
CA HIS A 43 1.84 6.94 -6.09
C HIS A 43 2.13 8.38 -6.57
N GLN A 44 2.54 9.29 -5.67
CA GLN A 44 3.03 10.65 -5.95
C GLN A 44 3.47 11.34 -4.65
N SER A 45 4.31 12.37 -4.75
CA SER A 45 4.90 13.12 -3.61
C SER A 45 5.60 12.25 -2.56
N GLY A 46 6.62 11.50 -2.98
CA GLY A 46 7.59 10.96 -2.03
C GLY A 46 8.43 12.08 -1.40
N PRO A 47 9.04 11.84 -0.23
CA PRO A 47 9.90 12.84 0.39
C PRO A 47 11.01 13.24 -0.59
N SER A 48 11.18 14.55 -0.74
CA SER A 48 12.43 15.07 -1.31
C SER A 48 13.56 14.62 -0.38
N LEU A 49 14.67 14.11 -0.92
CA LEU A 49 15.85 13.78 -0.13
C LEU A 49 16.45 15.08 0.43
N LEU A 50 15.92 15.53 1.55
CA LEU A 50 16.37 16.73 2.27
C LEU A 50 17.35 16.31 3.34
N ALA A 51 18.47 17.02 3.45
CA ALA A 51 19.41 16.81 4.53
C ALA A 51 18.88 17.44 5.84
N PRO A 52 19.07 16.80 7.00
CA PRO A 52 19.58 15.44 7.18
C PRO A 52 18.54 14.38 6.79
N LEU A 53 19.00 13.22 6.29
CA LEU A 53 18.12 12.06 6.09
C LEU A 53 17.74 11.49 7.46
N VAL A 54 16.47 11.62 7.82
CA VAL A 54 15.93 11.09 9.08
C VAL A 54 15.05 9.87 8.78
N PRO A 55 15.47 8.65 9.18
CA PRO A 55 14.65 7.45 9.02
C PRO A 55 13.30 7.59 9.73
N HIS A 56 12.22 7.11 9.11
CA HIS A 56 10.90 7.12 9.74
C HIS A 56 10.76 5.91 10.67
N ALA A 57 10.74 6.15 11.99
CA ALA A 57 10.62 5.09 13.00
C ALA A 57 9.23 4.45 13.05
N HIS A 58 8.20 5.18 12.63
CA HIS A 58 6.80 4.75 12.65
C HIS A 58 6.14 5.01 11.29
N PRO A 59 5.13 4.21 10.92
CA PRO A 59 4.32 4.49 9.74
C PRO A 59 3.52 5.78 9.95
N GLY A 60 3.22 6.48 8.86
CA GLY A 60 2.13 7.45 8.87
C GLY A 60 0.77 6.76 9.01
N ALA A 61 -0.30 7.55 9.17
CA ALA A 61 -1.67 7.07 9.09
C ALA A 61 -2.59 8.21 8.63
N TRP A 62 -3.76 7.87 8.11
CA TRP A 62 -4.80 8.83 7.73
C TRP A 62 -5.70 9.12 8.93
N ASP A 63 -5.12 9.76 9.93
CA ASP A 63 -5.83 10.27 11.09
C ASP A 63 -6.68 11.52 10.75
N ALA A 64 -7.37 12.07 11.75
CA ALA A 64 -8.21 13.25 11.57
C ALA A 64 -7.42 14.46 11.03
N ALA A 65 -6.18 14.65 11.48
CA ALA A 65 -5.33 15.77 11.05
C ALA A 65 -4.90 15.61 9.59
N TYR A 66 -4.49 14.41 9.19
CA TYR A 66 -4.16 14.07 7.81
C TYR A 66 -5.37 14.29 6.89
N ARG A 67 -6.52 13.73 7.24
CA ARG A 67 -7.75 13.86 6.46
C ARG A 67 -8.16 15.32 6.31
N TYR A 68 -8.11 16.10 7.38
CA TYR A 68 -8.39 17.53 7.32
C TYR A 68 -7.44 18.27 6.37
N LYS A 69 -6.13 18.01 6.48
CA LYS A 69 -5.10 18.64 5.64
C LYS A 69 -5.27 18.31 4.15
N TYR A 70 -5.64 17.08 3.83
CA TYR A 70 -5.68 16.59 2.44
C TYR A 70 -7.09 16.46 1.85
N ARG A 71 -8.15 16.85 2.57
CA ARG A 71 -9.57 16.69 2.16
C ARG A 71 -9.87 17.07 0.70
N HIS A 72 -9.27 18.14 0.20
CA HIS A 72 -9.51 18.65 -1.17
C HIS A 72 -8.71 17.92 -2.26
N HIS A 73 -7.80 17.02 -1.87
CA HIS A 73 -6.98 16.22 -2.77
C HIS A 73 -7.41 14.75 -2.80
N MET A 74 -8.01 14.25 -1.72
CA MET A 74 -8.34 12.83 -1.53
C MET A 74 -9.24 12.26 -2.64
N GLU A 75 -10.17 13.07 -3.17
CA GLU A 75 -11.06 12.69 -4.30
C GLU A 75 -10.31 12.31 -5.59
N ARG A 76 -9.04 12.71 -5.73
CA ARG A 76 -8.24 12.44 -6.93
C ARG A 76 -7.44 11.15 -6.83
N TRP A 77 -7.43 10.52 -5.65
CA TRP A 77 -6.60 9.36 -5.37
C TRP A 77 -7.27 8.04 -5.75
N GLN A 78 -7.41 7.83 -7.06
CA GLN A 78 -8.16 6.72 -7.66
C GLN A 78 -7.69 5.33 -7.16
N SER A 79 -6.39 5.11 -7.03
CA SER A 79 -5.86 3.83 -6.52
C SER A 79 -6.30 3.55 -5.08
N HIS A 80 -6.39 4.58 -4.24
CA HIS A 80 -6.84 4.43 -2.84
C HIS A 80 -8.36 4.22 -2.75
N GLN A 81 -9.14 4.87 -3.61
CA GLN A 81 -10.59 4.62 -3.71
C GLN A 81 -10.89 3.16 -4.06
N LYS A 82 -10.11 2.57 -4.98
CA LYS A 82 -10.23 1.15 -5.33
C LYS A 82 -9.87 0.22 -4.18
N ILE A 83 -8.86 0.57 -3.40
CA ILE A 83 -8.53 -0.18 -2.17
C ILE A 83 -9.66 -0.08 -1.16
N ALA A 84 -10.24 1.11 -0.95
CA ALA A 84 -11.40 1.27 -0.08
C ALA A 84 -12.59 0.44 -0.56
N ARG A 85 -12.79 0.29 -1.87
CA ARG A 85 -13.82 -0.59 -2.42
C ARG A 85 -13.57 -2.06 -2.10
N ILE A 86 -12.35 -2.56 -2.33
CA ILE A 86 -11.96 -3.93 -1.96
C ILE A 86 -12.21 -4.18 -0.47
N MET A 87 -11.76 -3.26 0.39
CA MET A 87 -11.91 -3.41 1.85
C MET A 87 -13.35 -3.27 2.32
N SER A 88 -14.16 -2.40 1.69
CA SER A 88 -15.58 -2.27 1.97
C SER A 88 -16.35 -3.54 1.60
N ALA A 89 -16.07 -4.13 0.44
CA ALA A 89 -16.64 -5.42 0.03
C ALA A 89 -16.23 -6.56 0.98
N ALA A 90 -14.96 -6.62 1.36
CA ALA A 90 -14.49 -7.60 2.35
C ALA A 90 -15.22 -7.44 3.70
N ARG A 91 -15.34 -6.20 4.19
CA ARG A 91 -16.05 -5.88 5.43
C ARG A 91 -17.52 -6.30 5.36
N ALA A 92 -18.22 -5.91 4.31
CA ALA A 92 -19.63 -6.24 4.12
C ALA A 92 -19.85 -7.77 4.14
N GLN A 93 -19.01 -8.52 3.43
CA GLN A 93 -19.06 -9.98 3.38
C GLN A 93 -18.78 -10.63 4.75
N VAL A 94 -17.76 -10.17 5.48
CA VAL A 94 -17.45 -10.67 6.83
C VAL A 94 -18.60 -10.44 7.80
N PHE A 95 -19.27 -9.29 7.73
CA PHE A 95 -20.41 -8.96 8.59
C PHE A 95 -21.77 -9.40 8.02
N LYS A 96 -21.81 -10.09 6.87
CA LYS A 96 -23.04 -10.50 6.16
C LYS A 96 -24.01 -9.33 5.92
N LYS A 97 -23.48 -8.15 5.59
CA LYS A 97 -24.26 -6.96 5.26
C LYS A 97 -24.37 -6.80 3.75
N THR A 98 -25.52 -6.28 3.31
CA THR A 98 -25.67 -5.79 1.93
C THR A 98 -24.80 -4.55 1.74
N ILE A 99 -24.06 -4.50 0.64
CA ILE A 99 -23.24 -3.33 0.29
C ILE A 99 -24.08 -2.32 -0.50
N GLY A 100 -24.12 -1.08 -0.02
CA GLY A 100 -24.65 0.07 -0.77
C GLY A 100 -23.59 0.69 -1.68
N GLU A 101 -24.01 1.37 -2.75
CA GLU A 101 -23.10 2.03 -3.71
C GLU A 101 -22.16 3.07 -3.08
N GLN A 102 -22.54 3.66 -1.94
CA GLN A 102 -21.77 4.69 -1.23
C GLN A 102 -20.87 4.12 -0.11
N ASP A 103 -20.96 2.82 0.19
CA ASP A 103 -20.28 2.24 1.36
C ASP A 103 -18.76 2.31 1.24
N TRP A 104 -18.22 2.14 0.03
CA TRP A 104 -16.79 2.29 -0.21
C TRP A 104 -16.31 3.73 -0.04
N ARG A 105 -17.15 4.74 -0.31
CA ARG A 105 -16.79 6.15 -0.08
C ARG A 105 -16.73 6.44 1.41
N HIS A 106 -17.71 5.96 2.16
CA HIS A 106 -17.67 6.03 3.62
C HIS A 106 -16.41 5.32 4.17
N TYR A 107 -16.07 4.14 3.62
CA TYR A 107 -14.84 3.44 3.99
C TYR A 107 -13.59 4.27 3.68
N PHE A 108 -13.51 4.86 2.49
CA PHE A 108 -12.42 5.72 2.07
C PHE A 108 -12.25 6.93 3.01
N ASP A 109 -13.35 7.60 3.35
CA ASP A 109 -13.37 8.84 4.11
C ASP A 109 -13.13 8.66 5.60
N HIS A 110 -13.47 7.49 6.17
CA HIS A 110 -13.44 7.29 7.62
C HIS A 110 -12.55 6.13 8.09
N HIS A 111 -12.28 5.12 7.26
CA HIS A 111 -11.61 3.88 7.69
C HIS A 111 -10.26 3.65 7.03
N LEU A 112 -10.11 3.99 5.74
CA LEU A 112 -8.92 3.64 4.96
C LEU A 112 -7.63 4.23 5.56
N TYR A 113 -6.67 3.37 5.90
CA TYR A 113 -5.37 3.66 6.52
C TYR A 113 -5.47 4.40 7.86
N ALA A 114 -6.55 4.20 8.62
CA ALA A 114 -6.64 4.71 9.98
C ALA A 114 -5.52 4.12 10.89
N PRO A 115 -5.09 4.83 11.97
CA PRO A 115 -4.01 4.37 12.85
C PRO A 115 -4.20 2.96 13.42
N HIS A 116 -5.45 2.59 13.68
CA HIS A 116 -5.86 1.27 14.14
C HIS A 116 -6.85 0.66 13.14
N GLY A 117 -6.65 0.89 11.84
CA GLY A 117 -7.51 0.37 10.78
C GLY A 117 -7.30 -1.11 10.48
N ALA A 118 -8.10 -1.61 9.54
CA ALA A 118 -8.07 -3.00 9.06
C ALA A 118 -6.99 -3.25 8.01
N GLU A 119 -6.27 -2.19 7.59
CA GLU A 119 -5.22 -2.32 6.58
C GLU A 119 -3.98 -1.44 6.81
N PHE A 120 -2.89 -1.89 6.19
CA PHE A 120 -1.63 -1.18 6.05
C PHE A 120 -1.26 -1.05 4.58
N LYS A 121 -0.70 0.08 4.16
CA LYS A 121 -0.15 0.26 2.82
C LYS A 121 1.33 0.61 2.86
N LEU A 122 2.09 -0.15 2.08
CA LEU A 122 3.52 -0.01 1.92
C LEU A 122 3.91 -0.04 0.43
N SER A 123 5.15 0.38 0.17
CA SER A 123 5.78 0.28 -1.15
C SER A 123 7.12 -0.45 -1.04
N LEU A 124 7.49 -1.25 -2.03
CA LEU A 124 8.81 -1.90 -2.05
C LEU A 124 9.94 -0.87 -2.11
N PHE A 125 9.84 0.07 -3.03
CA PHE A 125 10.82 1.10 -3.30
C PHE A 125 10.37 2.43 -2.66
N PRO A 126 11.19 3.06 -1.79
CA PRO A 126 10.78 4.23 -1.01
C PRO A 126 10.60 5.53 -1.82
N LEU A 127 11.25 5.65 -2.98
CA LEU A 127 11.17 6.81 -3.86
C LEU A 127 10.16 6.55 -4.99
N PRO A 128 9.34 7.56 -5.36
CA PRO A 128 8.32 7.41 -6.38
C PRO A 128 8.95 7.27 -7.77
N THR A 129 8.30 6.49 -8.63
CA THR A 129 8.75 6.29 -10.03
C THR A 129 8.64 7.57 -10.87
N ARG A 130 7.69 8.45 -10.54
CA ARG A 130 7.51 9.77 -11.15
C ARG A 130 7.80 10.85 -10.13
N LEU A 131 8.81 11.67 -10.39
CA LEU A 131 9.22 12.75 -9.51
C LEU A 131 8.37 14.01 -9.76
N ILE A 132 8.38 14.91 -8.79
CA ILE A 132 7.64 16.18 -8.85
C ILE A 132 8.01 16.94 -10.14
N ASN A 133 7.01 17.54 -10.78
CA ASN A 133 7.12 18.24 -12.07
C ASN A 133 7.62 17.36 -13.24
N GLN A 134 7.44 16.04 -13.16
CA GLN A 134 7.88 15.08 -14.19
C GLN A 134 9.40 15.16 -14.46
N THR A 135 10.17 15.61 -13.46
CA THR A 135 11.63 15.67 -13.57
C THR A 135 12.18 14.26 -13.80
N SER A 136 13.03 14.08 -14.82
CA SER A 136 13.67 12.78 -15.05
C SER A 136 14.55 12.38 -13.86
N TRP A 137 14.64 11.08 -13.61
CA TRP A 137 15.44 10.53 -12.50
C TRP A 137 16.88 11.07 -12.49
N SER A 138 17.55 11.05 -13.65
CA SER A 138 18.92 11.55 -13.81
C SER A 138 19.07 13.04 -13.50
N LYS A 139 18.03 13.84 -13.73
CA LYS A 139 18.03 15.27 -13.40
C LYS A 139 17.79 15.50 -11.92
N ALA A 140 16.86 14.76 -11.31
CA ALA A 140 16.50 14.95 -9.91
C ALA A 140 17.58 14.49 -8.93
N PHE A 141 18.30 13.43 -9.25
CA PHE A 141 19.36 12.87 -8.39
C PHE A 141 20.76 13.12 -8.94
N ARG A 142 20.93 14.14 -9.78
CA ARG A 142 22.24 14.56 -10.29
C ARG A 142 23.19 14.80 -9.11
N GLY A 143 24.38 14.21 -9.18
CA GLY A 143 25.39 14.32 -8.12
C GLY A 143 25.18 13.36 -6.95
N GLN A 144 24.24 12.40 -7.04
CA GLN A 144 24.09 11.29 -6.08
C GLN A 144 24.55 9.97 -6.74
N PRO A 145 25.82 9.56 -6.57
CA PRO A 145 26.35 8.37 -7.23
C PRO A 145 25.56 7.11 -6.92
N GLU A 146 25.10 6.92 -5.68
CA GLU A 146 24.33 5.74 -5.25
C GLU A 146 22.92 5.66 -5.85
N LEU A 147 22.41 6.76 -6.41
CA LEU A 147 21.09 6.81 -7.04
C LEU A 147 21.17 6.83 -8.56
N LEU A 148 22.37 6.94 -9.16
CA LEU A 148 22.56 7.05 -10.61
C LEU A 148 23.47 5.94 -11.17
N PRO A 149 23.04 5.22 -12.23
CA PRO A 149 21.72 5.25 -12.87
C PRO A 149 20.63 4.68 -11.95
N ARG A 150 19.34 4.82 -12.34
CA ARG A 150 18.20 4.33 -11.54
C ARG A 150 18.35 2.89 -11.06
N GLN A 151 19.00 2.03 -11.86
CA GLN A 151 19.27 0.65 -11.50
C GLN A 151 20.02 0.52 -10.18
N ARG A 152 21.02 1.38 -9.93
CA ARG A 152 21.81 1.37 -8.70
C ARG A 152 20.97 1.64 -7.45
N TYR A 153 19.95 2.50 -7.56
CA TYR A 153 18.98 2.70 -6.49
C TYR A 153 18.10 1.46 -6.24
N LEU A 154 17.68 0.77 -7.31
CA LEU A 154 16.90 -0.45 -7.19
C LEU A 154 17.73 -1.55 -6.50
N ASP A 155 18.98 -1.71 -6.92
CA ASP A 155 19.93 -2.66 -6.33
C ASP A 155 20.24 -2.32 -4.88
N LEU A 156 20.41 -1.03 -4.56
CA LEU A 156 20.54 -0.56 -3.17
C LEU A 156 19.34 -0.99 -2.31
N CYS A 157 18.11 -0.92 -2.83
CA CYS A 157 16.93 -1.36 -2.08
C CYS A 157 16.83 -2.89 -1.96
N ARG A 158 17.16 -3.61 -3.04
CA ARG A 158 17.09 -5.07 -3.14
C ARG A 158 18.12 -5.78 -2.28
N ASP A 159 19.36 -5.33 -2.39
CA ASP A 159 20.54 -5.98 -1.80
C ASP A 159 20.99 -5.29 -0.51
N GLY A 160 20.54 -4.06 -0.28
CA GLY A 160 20.76 -3.33 0.96
C GLY A 160 19.69 -3.67 2.02
N ARG A 161 19.36 -2.67 2.84
CA ARG A 161 18.56 -2.91 4.06
C ARG A 161 17.05 -2.78 3.86
N ARG A 162 16.57 -2.26 2.73
CA ARG A 162 15.13 -2.01 2.48
C ARG A 162 14.32 -3.30 2.43
N PHE A 163 14.70 -4.27 1.61
CA PHE A 163 13.94 -5.52 1.49
C PHE A 163 14.02 -6.36 2.78
N ALA A 164 15.20 -6.39 3.42
CA ALA A 164 15.37 -6.99 4.74
C ALA A 164 14.47 -6.34 5.81
N PHE A 165 14.29 -5.02 5.78
CA PHE A 165 13.37 -4.29 6.65
C PHE A 165 11.91 -4.71 6.41
N ILE A 166 11.47 -4.82 5.15
CA ILE A 166 10.11 -5.26 4.79
C ILE A 166 9.83 -6.68 5.32
N ASP A 167 10.75 -7.62 5.09
CA ASP A 167 10.60 -8.99 5.60
C ASP A 167 10.63 -9.04 7.14
N ALA A 168 11.45 -8.20 7.80
CA ALA A 168 11.44 -8.08 9.26
C ALA A 168 10.10 -7.55 9.79
N MET A 169 9.51 -6.53 9.14
CA MET A 169 8.18 -6.05 9.50
C MET A 169 7.13 -7.15 9.33
N ARG A 170 7.15 -7.87 8.21
CA ARG A 170 6.23 -8.99 7.96
C ARG A 170 6.34 -10.04 9.07
N ARG A 171 7.56 -10.46 9.43
CA ARG A 171 7.76 -11.44 10.52
C ARG A 171 7.25 -10.95 11.87
N ARG A 172 7.40 -9.65 12.15
CA ARG A 172 6.96 -9.03 13.40
C ARG A 172 5.43 -8.96 13.49
N TRP A 173 4.79 -8.46 12.45
CA TRP A 173 3.36 -8.12 12.47
C TRP A 173 2.45 -9.23 11.94
N LYS A 174 2.99 -10.16 11.14
CA LYS A 174 2.31 -11.36 10.63
C LYS A 174 0.93 -11.06 10.03
N PRO A 175 0.85 -10.22 8.96
CA PRO A 175 -0.42 -10.01 8.28
C PRO A 175 -0.99 -11.34 7.79
N LYS A 176 -2.31 -11.46 7.74
CA LYS A 176 -2.98 -12.66 7.21
C LYS A 176 -2.89 -12.69 5.69
N VAL A 177 -3.07 -11.53 5.05
CA VAL A 177 -3.00 -11.39 3.59
C VAL A 177 -2.21 -10.14 3.18
N VAL A 178 -1.37 -10.27 2.15
CA VAL A 178 -0.63 -9.18 1.50
C VAL A 178 -1.01 -9.13 0.03
N ILE A 179 -1.60 -8.03 -0.41
CA ILE A 179 -2.02 -7.81 -1.81
C ILE A 179 -0.93 -7.00 -2.50
N CYS A 180 -0.19 -7.66 -3.38
CA CYS A 180 0.92 -7.11 -4.16
C CYS A 180 0.40 -6.59 -5.50
N LEU A 181 0.40 -5.26 -5.66
CA LEU A 181 -0.19 -4.55 -6.79
C LEU A 181 0.83 -4.39 -7.93
N GLY A 182 0.55 -5.01 -9.07
CA GLY A 182 1.38 -4.95 -10.27
C GLY A 182 2.24 -6.19 -10.45
N GLU A 183 1.68 -7.18 -11.14
CA GLU A 183 2.27 -8.48 -11.44
C GLU A 183 3.62 -8.41 -12.16
N ARG A 184 3.91 -7.30 -12.86
CA ARG A 184 5.21 -7.05 -13.49
C ARG A 184 6.37 -6.90 -12.49
N HIS A 185 6.05 -6.68 -11.21
CA HIS A 185 7.01 -6.59 -10.12
C HIS A 185 7.05 -7.87 -9.27
N ALA A 186 6.53 -9.00 -9.77
CA ALA A 186 6.46 -10.26 -9.05
C ALA A 186 7.79 -10.68 -8.43
N ASP A 187 8.91 -10.58 -9.17
CA ASP A 187 10.23 -10.97 -8.66
C ASP A 187 10.69 -10.08 -7.50
N ASP A 188 10.40 -8.78 -7.56
CA ASP A 188 10.70 -7.84 -6.46
C ASP A 188 9.87 -8.19 -5.21
N PHE A 189 8.59 -8.54 -5.37
CA PHE A 189 7.75 -8.99 -4.25
C PHE A 189 8.27 -10.31 -3.66
N VAL A 190 8.63 -11.27 -4.51
CA VAL A 190 9.18 -12.57 -4.09
C VAL A 190 10.49 -12.36 -3.31
N GLN A 191 11.36 -11.46 -3.77
CA GLN A 191 12.59 -11.14 -3.05
C GLN A 191 12.31 -10.43 -1.72
N ALA A 192 11.50 -9.37 -1.73
CA ALA A 192 11.24 -8.52 -0.55
C ALA A 192 10.53 -9.25 0.59
N PHE A 193 9.69 -10.24 0.29
CA PHE A 193 8.99 -11.06 1.28
C PHE A 193 9.60 -12.46 1.44
N ALA A 194 10.78 -12.70 0.84
CA ALA A 194 11.49 -13.98 0.86
C ALA A 194 10.62 -15.17 0.39
N LEU A 195 9.83 -15.05 -0.67
CA LEU A 195 8.84 -16.05 -1.08
C LEU A 195 9.38 -17.17 -2.00
N ALA A 196 10.70 -17.29 -2.18
CA ALA A 196 11.30 -18.27 -3.10
C ALA A 196 10.91 -19.74 -2.80
N LYS A 197 10.51 -20.04 -1.55
CA LYS A 197 10.04 -21.37 -1.11
C LYS A 197 8.55 -21.41 -0.76
N ALA A 198 7.77 -20.39 -1.13
CA ALA A 198 6.34 -20.34 -0.84
C ALA A 198 5.58 -21.37 -1.70
N ARG A 199 4.47 -21.89 -1.16
CA ARG A 199 3.54 -22.70 -1.95
C ARG A 199 2.85 -21.78 -2.95
N ALA A 200 2.89 -22.11 -4.23
CA ALA A 200 2.29 -21.31 -5.29
C ALA A 200 1.07 -21.99 -5.89
N THR A 201 -0.02 -21.24 -6.04
CA THR A 201 -1.21 -21.62 -6.82
C THR A 201 -1.71 -20.40 -7.59
N ASP A 202 -2.59 -20.63 -8.57
CA ASP A 202 -3.26 -19.55 -9.27
C ASP A 202 -4.74 -19.51 -8.87
N HIS A 203 -5.31 -18.31 -8.81
CA HIS A 203 -6.73 -18.08 -8.63
C HIS A 203 -7.25 -17.12 -9.70
N VAL A 204 -8.40 -17.44 -10.30
CA VAL A 204 -9.01 -16.60 -11.33
C VAL A 204 -10.18 -15.83 -10.73
N LEU A 205 -10.08 -14.50 -10.71
CA LEU A 205 -11.21 -13.61 -10.47
C LEU A 205 -12.03 -13.47 -11.74
N GLN A 206 -13.25 -14.01 -11.75
CA GLN A 206 -14.17 -13.92 -12.88
C GLN A 206 -15.62 -13.73 -12.41
N PRO A 207 -16.00 -12.52 -11.97
CA PRO A 207 -17.36 -12.26 -11.50
C PRO A 207 -18.35 -11.88 -12.62
N ALA A 208 -17.87 -11.33 -13.75
CA ALA A 208 -18.64 -11.03 -14.97
C ALA A 208 -17.75 -10.49 -16.11
N ASP A 209 -16.65 -9.81 -15.76
CA ASP A 209 -15.69 -9.20 -16.68
C ASP A 209 -14.63 -10.17 -17.22
N GLN A 210 -13.68 -9.65 -18.01
CA GLN A 210 -12.48 -10.38 -18.42
C GLN A 210 -11.76 -10.97 -17.19
N PRO A 211 -11.48 -12.28 -17.18
CA PRO A 211 -10.86 -12.95 -16.05
C PRO A 211 -9.50 -12.34 -15.72
N LYS A 212 -9.22 -12.18 -14.42
CA LYS A 212 -7.92 -11.74 -13.91
C LYS A 212 -7.32 -12.84 -13.06
N THR A 213 -6.11 -13.26 -13.42
CA THR A 213 -5.39 -14.29 -12.66
C THR A 213 -4.59 -13.63 -11.55
N LEU A 214 -4.72 -14.18 -10.35
CA LEU A 214 -3.94 -13.87 -9.18
C LEU A 214 -2.95 -15.01 -8.98
N ARG A 215 -1.67 -14.69 -8.80
CA ARG A 215 -0.73 -15.66 -8.24
C ARG A 215 -0.85 -15.61 -6.72
N VAL A 216 -1.19 -16.75 -6.13
CA VAL A 216 -1.36 -16.95 -4.70
C VAL A 216 -0.12 -17.64 -4.16
N LEU A 217 0.57 -17.01 -3.21
CA LEU A 217 1.74 -17.56 -2.54
C LEU A 217 1.45 -17.69 -1.05
N GLU A 218 1.77 -18.83 -0.45
CA GLU A 218 1.55 -19.05 0.99
C GLU A 218 2.85 -19.41 1.70
N ARG A 219 3.10 -18.73 2.81
CA ARG A 219 4.29 -18.96 3.65
C ARG A 219 4.07 -18.42 5.07
N ASP A 220 4.50 -19.17 6.08
CA ASP A 220 4.52 -18.77 7.51
C ASP A 220 3.15 -18.27 8.04
N GLY A 221 2.04 -18.77 7.50
CA GLY A 221 0.68 -18.35 7.89
C GLY A 221 0.18 -17.06 7.23
N THR A 222 0.98 -16.45 6.36
CA THR A 222 0.58 -15.29 5.52
C THR A 222 0.31 -15.77 4.09
N THR A 223 -0.69 -15.16 3.44
CA THR A 223 -0.98 -15.34 2.02
C THR A 223 -0.64 -14.09 1.24
N TRP A 224 0.07 -14.22 0.11
CA TRP A 224 0.32 -13.14 -0.83
C TRP A 224 -0.52 -13.33 -2.07
N LEU A 225 -1.13 -12.25 -2.52
CA LEU A 225 -1.87 -12.17 -3.77
C LEU A 225 -1.12 -11.21 -4.70
N ILE A 226 -0.37 -11.75 -5.65
CA ILE A 226 0.23 -10.94 -6.71
C ILE A 226 -0.83 -10.76 -7.80
N CYS A 227 -1.25 -9.52 -8.01
CA CYS A 227 -2.38 -9.18 -8.87
C CYS A 227 -2.03 -8.08 -9.88
N PRO A 228 -2.85 -7.91 -10.93
CA PRO A 228 -2.73 -6.78 -11.83
C PRO A 228 -2.79 -5.43 -11.09
N PRO A 229 -2.19 -4.35 -11.63
CA PRO A 229 -2.25 -3.04 -11.00
C PRO A 229 -3.70 -2.55 -10.89
N LEU A 230 -3.97 -1.63 -9.97
CA LEU A 230 -5.27 -0.96 -9.85
C LEU A 230 -5.48 0.14 -10.92
N ALA A 231 -4.72 0.11 -12.02
CA ALA A 231 -4.72 1.13 -13.06
C ALA A 231 -4.37 0.53 -14.44
N GLY A 232 -4.81 1.19 -15.51
CA GLY A 232 -4.52 0.81 -16.89
C GLY A 232 -5.42 -0.30 -17.44
N ALA A 233 -5.40 -0.49 -18.77
CA ALA A 233 -6.34 -1.38 -19.47
C ALA A 233 -6.28 -2.85 -19.02
N ALA A 234 -5.11 -3.32 -18.58
CA ALA A 234 -4.93 -4.68 -18.09
C ALA A 234 -5.21 -4.83 -16.57
N GLY A 235 -5.45 -3.74 -15.86
CA GLY A 235 -5.57 -3.71 -14.40
C GLY A 235 -6.91 -4.16 -13.83
N LEU A 236 -7.00 -4.15 -12.49
CA LEU A 236 -8.25 -4.29 -11.73
C LEU A 236 -8.97 -2.93 -11.73
N MET A 237 -9.81 -2.73 -12.74
CA MET A 237 -10.42 -1.42 -13.01
C MET A 237 -11.92 -1.36 -12.73
N SER A 238 -12.65 -2.46 -12.88
CA SER A 238 -14.10 -2.47 -12.71
C SER A 238 -14.49 -2.69 -11.26
N ASP A 239 -15.59 -2.07 -10.89
CA ASP A 239 -16.24 -2.21 -9.58
C ASP A 239 -16.49 -3.69 -9.23
N VAL A 240 -16.96 -4.47 -10.19
CA VAL A 240 -17.26 -5.90 -10.02
C VAL A 240 -15.98 -6.70 -9.71
N LEU A 241 -14.85 -6.42 -10.37
CA LEU A 241 -13.57 -7.08 -10.07
C LEU A 241 -13.03 -6.69 -8.69
N LEU A 242 -13.20 -5.43 -8.28
CA LEU A 242 -12.79 -4.95 -6.96
C LEU A 242 -13.62 -5.60 -5.85
N ASP A 243 -14.94 -5.72 -6.07
CA ASP A 243 -15.84 -6.39 -5.13
C ASP A 243 -15.51 -7.89 -5.04
N ALA A 244 -15.23 -8.55 -6.16
CA ALA A 244 -14.81 -9.94 -6.19
C ALA A 244 -13.45 -10.16 -5.49
N MET A 245 -12.50 -9.25 -5.64
CA MET A 245 -11.26 -9.28 -4.87
C MET A 245 -11.55 -9.14 -3.36
N GLY A 246 -12.42 -8.21 -2.97
CA GLY A 246 -12.85 -8.03 -1.57
C GLY A 246 -13.50 -9.28 -0.99
N GLN A 247 -14.41 -9.90 -1.74
CA GLN A 247 -15.03 -11.18 -1.35
C GLN A 247 -14.00 -12.30 -1.25
N TYR A 248 -13.06 -12.39 -2.20
CA TYR A 248 -12.03 -13.42 -2.21
C TYR A 248 -11.14 -13.37 -0.96
N ILE A 249 -10.74 -12.17 -0.53
CA ILE A 249 -9.86 -12.04 0.65
C ILE A 249 -10.54 -12.38 1.97
N THR A 250 -11.87 -12.43 2.02
CA THR A 250 -12.59 -12.77 3.27
C THR A 250 -12.31 -14.16 3.81
N ARG A 251 -11.75 -15.05 2.99
CA ARG A 251 -11.31 -16.40 3.41
C ARG A 251 -10.28 -16.38 4.54
N TRP A 252 -9.55 -15.28 4.69
CA TRP A 252 -8.55 -15.09 5.74
C TRP A 252 -9.01 -14.11 6.83
N LEU A 253 -10.20 -13.53 6.72
CA LEU A 253 -10.62 -12.42 7.57
C LEU A 253 -11.76 -12.83 8.51
N LEU A 254 -11.72 -12.25 9.70
CA LEU A 254 -12.70 -12.40 10.78
C LEU A 254 -13.28 -11.02 11.14
N PRO A 255 -14.44 -10.97 11.83
CA PRO A 255 -15.02 -9.71 12.28
C PRO A 255 -14.04 -8.81 13.06
N ASP A 256 -13.18 -9.41 13.89
CA ASP A 256 -12.21 -8.70 14.74
C ASP A 256 -11.08 -8.04 13.93
N ASP A 257 -10.88 -8.43 12.66
CA ASP A 257 -9.91 -7.77 11.77
C ASP A 257 -10.40 -6.39 11.29
N PHE A 258 -11.67 -6.03 11.55
CA PHE A 258 -12.28 -4.75 11.21
C PHE A 258 -12.63 -3.94 12.46
N PRO A 259 -11.63 -3.28 13.08
CA PRO A 259 -11.82 -2.46 14.27
C PRO A 259 -12.73 -1.25 14.00
N GLY A 260 -13.44 -0.78 15.04
CA GLY A 260 -14.36 0.36 14.95
C GLY A 260 -15.85 0.01 14.95
N ARG A 261 -16.24 -1.19 15.41
CA ARG A 261 -17.61 -1.41 15.89
C ARG A 261 -17.76 -0.76 17.27
N SER A 262 -18.39 0.41 17.35
CA SER A 262 -19.21 0.71 18.50
C SER A 262 -20.30 -0.36 18.55
N THR A 263 -20.22 -1.23 19.54
CA THR A 263 -21.38 -2.00 20.02
C THR A 263 -22.42 -0.99 20.48
N GLY A 264 -23.33 -0.55 19.61
CA GLY A 264 -24.39 0.38 20.01
C GLY A 264 -25.02 1.30 18.98
N GLU A 265 -25.12 0.93 17.69
CA GLU A 265 -26.19 1.51 16.87
C GLU A 265 -27.49 0.76 17.21
N VAL A 266 -28.14 1.23 18.28
CA VAL A 266 -29.54 0.93 18.56
C VAL A 266 -30.34 1.55 17.42
N GLU A 267 -31.03 0.71 16.66
CA GLU A 267 -32.08 1.14 15.73
C GLU A 267 -32.97 2.16 16.44
N PRO A 268 -33.20 3.36 15.87
CA PRO A 268 -34.23 4.23 16.40
C PRO A 268 -35.55 3.51 16.23
N VAL A 269 -36.10 3.00 17.33
CA VAL A 269 -37.45 2.47 17.43
C VAL A 269 -38.38 3.51 16.83
N ALA A 270 -39.00 3.18 15.70
CA ALA A 270 -40.05 3.97 15.10
C ALA A 270 -41.14 4.19 16.17
N ARG A 271 -41.36 5.44 16.56
CA ARG A 271 -42.53 5.77 17.39
C ARG A 271 -43.76 5.58 16.52
N PRO A 272 -44.76 4.80 16.95
CA PRO A 272 -46.02 4.74 16.25
C PRO A 272 -46.80 6.04 16.50
N SER A 273 -47.31 6.57 15.38
CA SER A 273 -48.39 7.55 15.15
C SER A 273 -48.54 8.73 16.11
#